data_AF-A0A3D3PFF7-F1
#
_entry.id   AF-A0A3D3PFF7-F1
#
_cell.length_a   1.000
_cell.length_b   1.000
_cell.length_c   1.000
_cell.angle_alpha   90.00
_cell.angle_beta   90.00
_cell.angle_gamma   90.00
#
_symmetry.space_group_name_H-M   'P 1'
#
loop_
_entity.id
_entity.type
_entity.pdbx_description
1 polymer ?
#
loop_
_entity_poly.entity_id
_entity_poly.type
_entity_poly.pdbx_seq_one_letter_code
_entity_poly.pdbx_strand_id
1 'polypeptide(L)'
;MLCVNSAFSQVNDNFADGNFNASPEWKGDLTAFTINSGKQLQTVQNAAAQTFSLATASSLAVNSKWEFFVQLNFDPSANNQLRIYLTSDSENLKGSLNGYFIQIGETGSTDSYDLYRQSGTTITRIIDGAAKTRITANQLIVRIQVTRTATSVWELKTDITDGTNFVSEGTATDNTFTSSSWFGVQLSL
;
A
#
# COMPACT_ATOMS: atom_id res chain seq x y z
N MET A 1 35.92 9.39 -8.59
CA MET A 1 34.71 10.24 -8.56
C MET A 1 33.79 9.66 -7.49
N LEU A 2 33.57 10.39 -6.39
CA LEU A 2 32.69 9.97 -5.30
C LEU A 2 31.32 10.60 -5.57
N CYS A 3 30.37 9.82 -6.07
CA CYS A 3 28.98 10.28 -6.21
C CYS A 3 28.19 9.77 -5.00
N VAL A 4 27.75 10.69 -4.16
CA VAL A 4 26.68 10.44 -3.19
C VAL A 4 25.35 10.57 -3.92
N ASN A 5 24.70 9.44 -4.21
CA ASN A 5 23.33 9.43 -4.70
C ASN A 5 22.40 9.56 -3.49
N SER A 6 22.10 10.80 -3.10
CA SER A 6 21.08 11.06 -2.08
C SER A 6 19.71 10.83 -2.71
N ALA A 7 19.05 9.72 -2.39
CA ALA A 7 17.66 9.50 -2.75
C ALA A 7 16.75 10.26 -1.77
N PHE A 8 15.99 11.24 -2.26
CA PHE A 8 14.93 11.88 -1.47
C PHE A 8 13.65 11.05 -1.59
N SER A 9 13.06 10.68 -0.45
CA SER A 9 11.70 10.12 -0.47
C SER A 9 10.75 11.18 -1.00
N GLN A 10 9.85 10.78 -1.90
CA GLN A 10 8.89 11.70 -2.52
C GLN A 10 7.68 11.93 -1.62
N VAL A 11 7.35 10.92 -0.83
CA VAL A 11 6.34 10.98 0.23
C VAL A 11 6.98 10.37 1.47
N ASN A 12 6.98 11.10 2.58
CA ASN A 12 7.32 10.57 3.89
C ASN A 12 6.32 11.15 4.86
N ASP A 13 5.47 10.27 5.39
CA ASP A 13 4.52 10.63 6.42
C ASP A 13 4.60 9.58 7.52
N ASN A 14 5.07 10.01 8.69
CA ASN A 14 5.11 9.20 9.90
C ASN A 14 4.04 9.64 10.90
N PHE A 15 3.17 10.58 10.51
CA PHE A 15 2.06 11.14 11.28
C PHE A 15 2.45 11.67 12.68
N ALA A 16 3.73 11.96 12.92
CA ALA A 16 4.21 12.42 14.22
C ALA A 16 3.61 13.76 14.63
N ASP A 17 3.33 14.61 13.65
CA ASP A 17 2.66 15.90 13.80
C ASP A 17 1.16 15.79 14.15
N GLY A 18 0.59 14.57 14.15
CA GLY A 18 -0.78 14.31 14.57
C GLY A 18 -1.83 14.67 13.53
N ASN A 19 -1.47 14.91 12.27
CA ASN A 19 -2.43 15.17 11.21
C ASN A 19 -2.09 14.39 9.93
N PHE A 20 -2.98 14.47 8.94
CA PHE A 20 -2.77 13.97 7.58
C PHE A 20 -3.27 15.00 6.55
N ASN A 21 -3.45 16.25 6.96
CA ASN A 21 -3.98 17.32 6.11
C ASN A 21 -2.89 18.32 5.69
N ALA A 22 -1.66 18.14 6.14
CA ALA A 22 -0.50 18.92 5.71
C ALA A 22 0.78 18.09 5.83
N SER A 23 1.73 18.37 4.93
CA SER A 23 3.11 17.86 4.98
C SER A 23 3.28 16.32 5.13
N PRO A 24 2.66 15.49 4.26
CA PRO A 24 1.88 15.82 3.07
C PRO A 24 0.37 15.91 3.31
N GLU A 25 -0.35 16.60 2.42
CA GLU A 25 -1.83 16.60 2.45
C GLU A 25 -2.36 15.28 1.87
N TRP A 26 -3.23 14.59 2.61
CA TRP A 26 -4.04 13.49 2.13
C TRP A 26 -5.46 13.96 1.82
N LYS A 27 -6.04 13.39 0.77
CA LYS A 27 -7.35 13.71 0.22
C LYS A 27 -8.20 12.45 0.09
N GLY A 28 -9.52 12.62 -0.02
CA GLY A 28 -10.48 11.53 -0.12
C GLY A 28 -11.46 11.53 1.04
N ASP A 29 -11.73 10.35 1.61
CA ASP A 29 -12.75 10.16 2.64
C ASP A 29 -12.22 10.54 4.04
N LEU A 30 -11.83 11.80 4.25
CA LEU A 30 -11.12 12.28 5.46
C LEU A 30 -11.83 11.89 6.77
N THR A 31 -13.17 11.89 6.80
CA THR A 31 -13.95 11.55 8.01
C THR A 31 -13.90 10.08 8.39
N ALA A 32 -13.42 9.21 7.49
CA ALA A 32 -13.23 7.78 7.77
C ALA A 32 -11.88 7.50 8.47
N PHE A 33 -11.03 8.51 8.67
CA PHE A 33 -9.69 8.35 9.22
C PHE A 33 -9.38 9.34 10.36
N THR A 34 -8.46 8.94 11.23
CA THR A 34 -7.89 9.75 12.30
C THR A 34 -6.42 9.41 12.46
N ILE A 35 -5.63 10.31 13.07
CA ILE A 35 -4.35 9.92 13.66
C ILE A 35 -4.61 9.46 15.08
N ASN A 36 -4.17 8.23 15.40
CA ASN A 36 -4.38 7.65 16.72
C ASN A 36 -3.33 8.11 17.74
N SER A 37 -3.48 7.68 18.99
CA SER A 37 -2.53 8.02 20.07
C SER A 37 -1.11 7.50 19.83
N GLY A 38 -0.97 6.43 19.03
CA GLY A 38 0.30 5.85 18.59
C GLY A 38 0.93 6.55 17.38
N LYS A 39 0.38 7.68 16.92
CA LYS A 39 0.85 8.41 15.73
C LYS A 39 0.79 7.58 14.45
N GLN A 40 -0.32 6.89 14.26
CA GLN A 40 -0.60 6.12 13.04
C GLN A 40 -1.92 6.59 12.42
N LEU A 41 -1.96 6.63 11.10
CA LEU A 41 -3.21 6.75 10.36
C LEU A 41 -4.09 5.52 10.64
N GLN A 42 -5.30 5.76 11.13
CA GLN A 42 -6.22 4.71 11.56
C GLN A 42 -7.62 5.00 11.02
N THR A 43 -8.32 3.94 10.59
CA THR A 43 -9.72 3.98 10.18
C THR A 43 -10.66 4.11 11.37
N VAL A 44 -11.78 4.82 11.22
CA VAL A 44 -12.78 4.98 12.27
C VAL A 44 -13.92 3.97 12.07
N GLN A 45 -14.30 3.27 13.16
CA GLN A 45 -15.22 2.12 13.18
C GLN A 45 -16.66 2.42 12.70
N ASN A 46 -17.05 3.70 12.56
CA ASN A 46 -18.39 4.14 12.20
C ASN A 46 -18.49 4.78 10.81
N ALA A 47 -17.51 4.55 9.93
CA ALA A 47 -17.59 5.02 8.56
C ALA A 47 -18.83 4.40 7.89
N ALA A 48 -19.79 5.24 7.49
CA ALA A 48 -21.03 4.80 6.86
C ALA A 48 -20.83 4.16 5.46
N ALA A 49 -19.61 4.28 4.91
CA ALA A 49 -19.23 3.77 3.60
C ALA A 49 -18.60 2.38 3.70
N GLN A 50 -19.03 1.46 2.81
CA GLN A 50 -18.44 0.13 2.62
C GLN A 50 -17.04 0.19 2.01
N THR A 51 -16.70 1.28 1.32
CA THR A 51 -15.38 1.51 0.73
C THR A 51 -14.95 2.94 0.98
N PHE A 52 -13.74 3.12 1.49
CA PHE A 52 -13.16 4.43 1.73
C PHE A 52 -11.68 4.45 1.35
N SER A 53 -11.20 5.62 0.97
CA SER A 53 -9.83 5.80 0.49
C SER A 53 -9.23 7.13 0.90
N LEU A 54 -7.91 7.12 1.09
CA LEU A 54 -7.09 8.33 1.13
C LEU A 54 -5.98 8.25 0.10
N ALA A 55 -5.69 9.38 -0.54
CA ALA A 55 -4.59 9.54 -1.49
C ALA A 55 -3.80 10.81 -1.20
N THR A 56 -2.50 10.77 -1.47
CA THR A 56 -1.61 11.92 -1.43
C THR A 56 -0.80 12.00 -2.72
N ALA A 57 -0.38 13.21 -3.10
CA ALA A 57 0.34 13.43 -4.34
C ALA A 57 1.68 12.67 -4.32
N SER A 58 1.95 11.90 -5.37
CA SER A 58 3.21 11.16 -5.54
C SER A 58 3.53 10.96 -7.01
N SER A 59 4.58 11.60 -7.50
CA SER A 59 4.94 11.61 -8.93
C SER A 59 5.93 10.52 -9.35
N LEU A 60 6.56 9.82 -8.40
CA LEU A 60 7.62 8.87 -8.70
C LEU A 60 7.09 7.44 -8.82
N ALA A 61 7.34 6.83 -9.98
CA ALA A 61 6.83 5.50 -10.32
C ALA A 61 7.91 4.49 -10.73
N VAL A 62 9.12 4.95 -11.07
CA VAL A 62 10.22 4.15 -11.63
C VAL A 62 11.48 4.43 -10.84
N ASN A 63 12.37 3.43 -10.73
CA ASN A 63 13.57 3.52 -9.88
C ASN A 63 13.22 3.96 -8.45
N SER A 64 12.24 3.28 -7.87
CA SER A 64 11.52 3.68 -6.66
C SER A 64 11.50 2.57 -5.63
N LYS A 65 11.35 2.97 -4.38
CA LYS A 65 11.15 2.08 -3.24
C LYS A 65 9.97 2.61 -2.42
N TRP A 66 9.08 1.71 -2.04
CA TRP A 66 8.00 1.96 -1.08
C TRP A 66 8.23 1.07 0.13
N GLU A 67 8.03 1.61 1.32
CA GLU A 67 8.11 0.86 2.57
C GLU A 67 7.07 1.39 3.54
N PHE A 68 6.26 0.50 4.12
CA PHE A 68 5.19 0.87 5.05
C PHE A 68 4.86 -0.27 6.00
N PHE A 69 4.35 0.12 7.18
CA PHE A 69 3.80 -0.78 8.19
C PHE A 69 2.27 -0.83 8.05
N VAL A 70 1.70 -2.03 8.16
CA VAL A 70 0.26 -2.27 8.11
C VAL A 70 -0.14 -3.08 9.33
N GLN A 71 -1.23 -2.65 9.96
CA GLN A 71 -1.92 -3.41 11.00
C GLN A 71 -3.42 -3.42 10.71
N LEU A 72 -3.98 -4.61 10.63
CA LEU A 72 -5.43 -4.84 10.58
C LEU A 72 -5.84 -5.53 11.88
N ASN A 73 -6.81 -4.96 12.60
CA ASN A 73 -7.32 -5.51 13.87
C ASN A 73 -8.58 -6.35 13.65
N PHE A 74 -8.58 -7.10 12.54
CA PHE A 74 -9.61 -8.03 12.13
C PHE A 74 -8.99 -9.08 11.20
N ASP A 75 -9.74 -10.15 10.92
CA ASP A 75 -9.40 -11.12 9.89
C ASP A 75 -9.68 -10.51 8.50
N PRO A 76 -8.66 -10.29 7.66
CA PRO A 76 -8.86 -9.89 6.27
C PRO A 76 -9.69 -10.95 5.55
N SER A 77 -10.40 -10.58 4.50
CA SER A 77 -11.15 -11.54 3.69
C SER A 77 -11.32 -11.06 2.25
N ALA A 78 -11.89 -11.91 1.40
CA ALA A 78 -12.26 -11.50 0.05
C ALA A 78 -13.26 -10.32 0.02
N ASN A 79 -14.01 -10.09 1.10
CA ASN A 79 -14.92 -8.95 1.25
C ASN A 79 -14.31 -7.82 2.09
N ASN A 80 -13.23 -8.09 2.83
CA ASN A 80 -12.54 -7.13 3.67
C ASN A 80 -11.08 -7.00 3.21
N GLN A 81 -10.86 -6.11 2.24
CA GLN A 81 -9.61 -5.99 1.51
C GLN A 81 -8.96 -4.63 1.78
N LEU A 82 -7.64 -4.66 2.01
CA LEU A 82 -6.79 -3.48 1.94
C LEU A 82 -6.08 -3.45 0.60
N ARG A 83 -6.17 -2.32 -0.10
CA ARG A 83 -5.34 -2.00 -1.25
C ARG A 83 -4.43 -0.81 -0.93
N ILE A 84 -3.16 -0.95 -1.26
CA ILE A 84 -2.15 0.11 -1.11
C ILE A 84 -1.62 0.43 -2.49
N TYR A 85 -2.11 1.53 -3.07
CA TYR A 85 -1.70 2.02 -4.37
C TYR A 85 -0.32 2.66 -4.27
N LEU A 86 0.68 1.99 -4.85
CA LEU A 86 2.06 2.48 -4.95
C LEU A 86 2.17 3.62 -5.97
N THR A 87 1.35 3.50 -7.02
CA THR A 87 1.21 4.47 -8.11
C THR A 87 -0.25 4.50 -8.56
N SER A 88 -0.73 5.68 -8.94
CA SER A 88 -2.04 5.89 -9.54
C SER A 88 -2.02 7.19 -10.36
N ASP A 89 -2.73 7.20 -11.49
CA ASP A 89 -3.01 8.41 -12.27
C ASP A 89 -4.23 9.20 -11.76
N SER A 90 -4.93 8.68 -10.74
CA SER A 90 -6.16 9.24 -10.20
C SER A 90 -6.12 9.35 -8.67
N GLU A 91 -6.63 10.46 -8.14
CA GLU A 91 -6.88 10.65 -6.70
C GLU A 91 -7.98 9.71 -6.20
N ASN A 92 -8.99 9.45 -7.04
CA ASN A 92 -10.11 8.60 -6.69
C ASN A 92 -9.71 7.12 -6.85
N LEU A 93 -9.26 6.52 -5.75
CA LEU A 93 -8.84 5.13 -5.70
C LEU A 93 -10.01 4.13 -5.76
N LYS A 94 -11.26 4.58 -5.73
CA LYS A 94 -12.46 3.71 -5.73
C LYS A 94 -12.98 3.41 -7.14
N GLY A 95 -12.46 4.10 -8.15
CA GLY A 95 -12.95 4.05 -9.53
C GLY A 95 -12.00 3.39 -10.52
N SER A 96 -12.26 3.65 -11.79
CA SER A 96 -11.34 3.34 -12.89
C SER A 96 -10.09 4.21 -12.77
N LEU A 97 -8.92 3.59 -12.82
CA LEU A 97 -7.62 4.26 -12.77
C LEU A 97 -6.54 3.38 -13.40
N ASN A 98 -5.36 3.95 -13.63
CA ASN A 98 -4.17 3.22 -14.05
C ASN A 98 -3.10 3.29 -12.97
N GLY A 99 -2.62 2.14 -12.51
CA GLY A 99 -1.66 2.09 -11.41
C GLY A 99 -1.25 0.69 -10.99
N TYR A 100 -0.44 0.64 -9.94
CA TYR A 100 0.00 -0.59 -9.29
C TYR A 100 -0.30 -0.53 -7.80
N PHE A 101 -0.79 -1.63 -7.24
CA PHE A 101 -1.17 -1.70 -5.84
C PHE A 101 -0.85 -3.06 -5.23
N ILE A 102 -0.58 -3.06 -3.92
CA ILE A 102 -0.58 -4.27 -3.10
C ILE A 102 -2.00 -4.55 -2.64
N GLN A 103 -2.43 -5.81 -2.66
CA GLN A 103 -3.68 -6.23 -2.03
C GLN A 103 -3.41 -7.23 -0.90
N ILE A 104 -4.17 -7.08 0.18
CA ILE A 104 -4.23 -7.98 1.33
C ILE A 104 -5.71 -8.25 1.61
N GLY A 105 -6.09 -9.50 1.85
CA GLY A 105 -7.49 -9.87 2.04
C GLY A 105 -7.86 -11.18 1.37
N GLU A 106 -7.50 -12.31 1.98
CA GLU A 106 -7.92 -13.64 1.54
C GLU A 106 -8.76 -14.34 2.62
N THR A 107 -9.62 -15.27 2.22
CA THR A 107 -10.45 -16.01 3.19
C THR A 107 -9.63 -17.11 3.86
N GLY A 108 -9.58 -17.13 5.19
CA GLY A 108 -8.98 -18.21 5.97
C GLY A 108 -8.00 -17.73 7.02
N SER A 109 -7.13 -18.62 7.52
CA SER A 109 -6.09 -18.31 8.52
C SER A 109 -4.75 -17.89 7.91
N THR A 110 -4.70 -17.75 6.59
CA THR A 110 -3.51 -17.37 5.84
C THR A 110 -3.80 -16.17 4.96
N ASP A 111 -2.80 -15.33 4.75
CA ASP A 111 -2.86 -14.24 3.78
C ASP A 111 -1.66 -14.31 2.84
N SER A 112 -1.91 -14.12 1.55
CA SER A 112 -0.90 -13.77 0.56
C SER A 112 -0.70 -12.26 0.53
N TYR A 113 0.43 -11.84 -0.03
CA TYR A 113 0.72 -10.45 -0.31
C TYR A 113 1.06 -10.35 -1.78
N ASP A 114 0.16 -9.71 -2.52
CA ASP A 114 0.16 -9.78 -3.97
C ASP A 114 0.34 -8.38 -4.56
N LEU A 115 1.12 -8.28 -5.61
CA LEU A 115 1.25 -7.06 -6.41
C LEU A 115 0.34 -7.16 -7.63
N TYR A 116 -0.48 -6.13 -7.82
CA TYR A 116 -1.42 -6.01 -8.93
C TYR A 116 -1.11 -4.79 -9.79
N ARG A 117 -1.47 -4.90 -11.06
CA ARG A 117 -1.65 -3.79 -11.99
C ARG A 117 -3.14 -3.55 -12.21
N GLN A 118 -3.58 -2.30 -12.18
CA GLN A 118 -4.92 -1.87 -12.59
C GLN A 118 -4.84 -1.09 -13.90
N SER A 119 -5.64 -1.47 -14.90
CA SER A 119 -5.77 -0.76 -16.18
C SER A 119 -7.25 -0.44 -16.41
N GLY A 120 -7.64 0.81 -16.13
CA GLY A 120 -9.04 1.18 -16.00
C GLY A 120 -9.72 0.43 -14.86
N THR A 121 -10.63 -0.49 -15.18
CA THR A 121 -11.28 -1.40 -14.21
C THR A 121 -10.68 -2.81 -14.21
N THR A 122 -9.77 -3.12 -15.12
CA THR A 122 -9.16 -4.44 -15.23
C THR A 122 -8.04 -4.59 -14.21
N ILE A 123 -8.11 -5.62 -13.37
CA ILE A 123 -7.09 -5.94 -12.37
C ILE A 123 -6.31 -7.16 -12.86
N THR A 124 -4.98 -7.08 -12.85
CA THR A 124 -4.07 -8.18 -13.21
C THR A 124 -3.08 -8.40 -12.09
N ARG A 125 -3.03 -9.61 -11.51
CA ARG A 125 -1.96 -9.98 -10.58
C ARG A 125 -0.65 -10.14 -11.32
N ILE A 126 0.41 -9.51 -10.84
CA ILE A 126 1.76 -9.58 -11.44
C ILE A 126 2.78 -10.24 -10.51
N ILE A 127 2.56 -10.21 -9.20
CA ILE A 127 3.27 -11.07 -8.23
C ILE A 127 2.21 -11.77 -7.38
N ASP A 128 2.32 -13.09 -7.31
CA ASP A 128 1.47 -14.00 -6.54
C ASP A 128 2.29 -14.52 -5.36
N GLY A 129 2.11 -13.89 -4.20
CA GLY A 129 2.87 -14.18 -3.00
C GLY A 129 2.44 -15.51 -2.38
N ALA A 130 3.37 -16.18 -1.68
CA ALA A 130 3.02 -17.39 -0.97
C ALA A 130 2.10 -17.07 0.23
N ALA A 131 1.03 -17.83 0.39
CA ALA A 131 0.15 -17.71 1.55
C ALA A 131 0.92 -17.95 2.85
N LYS A 132 0.75 -17.05 3.83
CA LYS A 132 1.45 -17.10 5.12
C LYS A 132 0.46 -17.24 6.26
N THR A 133 0.74 -18.16 7.17
CA THR A 133 -0.03 -18.31 8.41
C THR A 133 0.12 -17.06 9.27
N ARG A 134 -1.01 -16.50 9.70
CA ARG A 134 -1.01 -15.36 10.60
C ARG A 134 -0.52 -15.76 11.99
N ILE A 135 0.26 -14.88 12.62
CA ILE A 135 0.82 -15.11 13.96
C ILE A 135 -0.27 -15.04 15.03
N THR A 136 -1.23 -14.12 14.87
CA THR A 136 -2.30 -13.86 15.84
C THR A 136 -3.65 -13.90 15.14
N ALA A 137 -4.66 -14.55 15.74
CA ALA A 137 -6.01 -14.54 15.21
C ALA A 137 -6.66 -13.15 15.39
N ASN A 138 -7.54 -12.73 14.47
CA ASN A 138 -8.18 -11.41 14.47
C ASN A 138 -7.20 -10.24 14.35
N GLN A 139 -5.96 -10.50 13.92
CA GLN A 139 -4.97 -9.48 13.68
C GLN A 139 -4.03 -9.87 12.53
N LEU A 140 -3.72 -8.90 11.68
CA LEU A 140 -2.64 -8.99 10.72
C LEU A 140 -1.68 -7.84 10.98
N ILE A 141 -0.39 -8.15 11.12
CA ILE A 141 0.69 -7.16 11.18
C ILE A 141 1.70 -7.54 10.11
N VAL A 142 2.09 -6.57 9.29
CA VAL A 142 3.10 -6.77 8.26
C VAL A 142 3.85 -5.47 7.99
N ARG A 143 5.15 -5.59 7.71
CA ARG A 143 5.91 -4.57 6.99
C ARG A 143 6.08 -5.00 5.56
N ILE A 144 5.81 -4.09 4.64
CA ILE A 144 5.90 -4.35 3.22
C ILE A 144 6.97 -3.44 2.63
N GLN A 145 7.80 -4.03 1.78
CA GLN A 145 8.77 -3.30 0.97
C GLN A 145 8.54 -3.67 -0.48
N VAL A 146 8.40 -2.65 -1.34
CA VAL A 146 8.33 -2.84 -2.78
C VAL A 146 9.45 -2.05 -3.42
N THR A 147 10.16 -2.67 -4.35
CA THR A 147 11.13 -1.96 -5.19
C THR A 147 10.74 -2.08 -6.65
N ARG A 148 11.01 -1.03 -7.42
CA ARG A 148 10.92 -1.05 -8.87
C ARG A 148 12.18 -0.43 -9.46
N THR A 149 12.91 -1.19 -10.27
CA THR A 149 14.14 -0.70 -10.92
C THR A 149 13.85 0.27 -12.07
N ALA A 150 14.89 0.93 -12.58
CA ALA A 150 14.80 1.75 -13.80
C ALA A 150 14.37 0.94 -15.05
N THR A 151 14.60 -0.37 -15.05
CA THR A 151 14.19 -1.31 -16.11
C THR A 151 12.84 -1.97 -15.84
N SER A 152 12.05 -1.44 -14.89
CA SER A 152 10.70 -1.92 -14.53
C SER A 152 10.66 -3.35 -13.97
N VAL A 153 11.73 -3.79 -13.31
CA VAL A 153 11.73 -5.01 -12.50
C VAL A 153 11.19 -4.67 -11.12
N TRP A 154 10.10 -5.31 -10.74
CA TRP A 154 9.45 -5.23 -9.45
C TRP A 154 9.94 -6.34 -8.54
N GLU A 155 10.09 -6.02 -7.26
CA GLU A 155 10.27 -7.01 -6.19
C GLU A 155 9.38 -6.61 -5.02
N LEU A 156 8.57 -7.55 -4.53
CA LEU A 156 7.75 -7.42 -3.33
C LEU A 156 8.39 -8.23 -2.21
N LYS A 157 8.54 -7.63 -1.04
CA LYS A 157 8.99 -8.30 0.18
C LYS A 157 8.09 -8.00 1.37
N THR A 158 7.97 -8.95 2.28
CA THR A 158 7.22 -8.79 3.52
C THR A 158 8.01 -9.24 4.74
N ASP A 159 7.72 -8.63 5.88
CA ASP A 159 8.04 -9.16 7.21
C ASP A 159 6.75 -9.23 8.02
N ILE A 160 6.30 -10.46 8.32
CA ILE A 160 5.05 -10.72 9.07
C ILE A 160 5.25 -10.77 10.59
N THR A 161 6.47 -10.55 11.06
CA THR A 161 6.86 -10.59 12.48
C THR A 161 7.08 -9.19 13.09
N ASP A 162 6.74 -8.13 12.34
CA ASP A 162 7.03 -6.73 12.67
C ASP A 162 8.52 -6.46 12.93
N GLY A 163 9.39 -7.22 12.26
CA GLY A 163 10.83 -7.04 12.29
C GLY A 163 11.35 -6.20 11.13
N THR A 164 12.62 -6.41 10.78
CA THR A 164 13.22 -5.86 9.55
C THR A 164 13.77 -6.96 8.63
N ASN A 165 13.34 -8.20 8.84
CA ASN A 165 13.78 -9.38 8.12
C ASN A 165 12.83 -9.66 6.96
N PHE A 166 12.92 -8.82 5.93
CA PHE A 166 12.11 -8.93 4.72
C PHE A 166 12.40 -10.21 3.93
N VAL A 167 11.34 -10.97 3.65
CA VAL A 167 11.34 -12.16 2.77
C VAL A 167 10.72 -11.78 1.43
N SER A 168 11.29 -12.26 0.32
CA SER A 168 10.74 -12.00 -1.02
C SER A 168 9.44 -12.78 -1.24
N GLU A 169 8.41 -12.10 -1.74
CA GLU A 169 7.16 -12.70 -2.21
C GLU A 169 7.20 -12.99 -3.72
N GLY A 170 8.19 -12.43 -4.41
CA GLY A 170 8.39 -12.65 -5.83
C GLY A 170 8.92 -11.43 -6.57
N THR A 171 9.14 -11.63 -7.87
CA THR A 171 9.59 -10.58 -8.79
C THR A 171 8.79 -10.65 -10.08
N ALA A 172 8.64 -9.51 -10.75
CA ALA A 172 7.98 -9.43 -12.04
C ALA A 172 8.54 -8.28 -12.86
N THR A 173 8.52 -8.38 -14.18
CA THR A 173 8.85 -7.26 -15.07
C THR A 173 7.55 -6.73 -15.66
N ASP A 174 7.17 -5.50 -15.32
CA ASP A 174 5.98 -4.84 -15.86
C ASP A 174 6.23 -3.33 -16.01
N ASN A 175 6.19 -2.86 -17.25
CA ASN A 175 6.44 -1.47 -17.66
C ASN A 175 5.18 -0.77 -18.19
N THR A 176 3.99 -1.29 -17.91
CA THR A 176 2.71 -0.76 -18.45
C THR A 176 2.48 0.70 -18.08
N PHE A 177 2.72 1.07 -16.81
CA PHE A 177 2.65 2.46 -16.36
C PHE A 177 3.99 2.90 -15.77
N THR A 178 4.53 4.01 -16.28
CA THR A 178 5.85 4.55 -15.88
C THR A 178 5.77 5.92 -15.23
N SER A 179 4.55 6.44 -15.06
CA SER A 179 4.24 7.67 -14.34
C SER A 179 3.32 7.39 -13.15
N SER A 180 3.30 8.32 -12.22
CA SER A 180 2.35 8.35 -11.10
C SER A 180 1.92 9.80 -10.87
N SER A 181 0.74 9.97 -10.31
CA SER A 181 0.30 11.25 -9.73
C SER A 181 -0.09 11.09 -8.25
N TRP A 182 -0.41 9.87 -7.81
CA TRP A 182 -0.94 9.60 -6.48
C TRP A 182 -0.37 8.32 -5.86
N PHE A 183 -0.17 8.35 -4.55
CA PHE A 183 -0.02 7.20 -3.66
C PHE A 183 -1.23 7.16 -2.74
N GLY A 184 -1.67 5.99 -2.29
CA GLY A 184 -2.71 5.96 -1.27
C GLY A 184 -3.21 4.59 -0.86
N VAL A 185 -4.23 4.60 -0.03
CA VAL A 185 -4.86 3.41 0.54
C VAL A 185 -6.34 3.40 0.24
N GLN A 186 -6.87 2.22 -0.05
CA GLN A 186 -8.30 1.96 -0.19
C GLN A 186 -8.64 0.74 0.66
N LEU A 187 -9.69 0.84 1.46
CA LEU A 187 -10.25 -0.28 2.20
C LEU A 187 -11.66 -0.53 1.70
N SER A 188 -11.97 -1.80 1.46
CA SER A 188 -13.33 -2.30 1.22
C SER A 188 -13.68 -3.25 2.35
N LEU A 189 -14.79 -3.00 3.05
CA LEU A 189 -15.27 -3.75 4.23
C LEU A 189 -16.53 -4.56 3.93
#